data_AF-A0A9P3GP08-F1
#
_entry.id   AF-A0A9P3GP08-F1
#
_cell.length_a   1.000
_cell.length_b   1.000
_cell.length_c   1.000
_cell.angle_alpha   90.00
_cell.angle_beta   90.00
_cell.angle_gamma   90.00
#
_symmetry.space_group_name_H-M   'P 1'
#
loop_
_entity.id
_entity.type
_entity.pdbx_description
1 polymer ?
#
loop_
_entity_poly.entity_id
_entity_poly.type
_entity_poly.pdbx_seq_one_letter_code
_entity_poly.pdbx_strand_id
1 'polypeptide(L)'
;MRVTDLAISQDSSKLVVVGMRPLPFPPVDHAGRLASSDPSIEPTSSNTPVQSMIGNQFVVYDLSSKRLELSVESEGALTSVRISQDSRYALLSRVVYPELRPVGEVHLCEMSTGRTVHKYTGHTQSRHVIRSGFGGQDEEFIISGCEGGRVHVWDRNSETPLAVLSGHGSGSVNSVAWNPTDATVFASCSDDHTTRIREVRST
;
A
#
# COMPACT_ATOMS: atom_id res chain seq x y z
N MET A 1 6.24 -2.77 -16.37
CA MET A 1 6.03 -2.29 -14.99
C MET A 1 7.22 -2.74 -14.15
N ARG A 2 7.82 -1.85 -13.38
CA ARG A 2 8.81 -2.19 -12.37
C ARG A 2 8.08 -2.65 -11.12
N VAL A 3 8.16 -3.94 -10.82
CA VAL A 3 7.48 -4.56 -9.68
C VAL A 3 8.14 -4.13 -8.37
N THR A 4 7.33 -3.74 -7.39
CA THR A 4 7.78 -3.44 -6.02
C THR A 4 7.46 -4.58 -5.07
N ASP A 5 6.29 -5.21 -5.23
CA ASP A 5 5.87 -6.38 -4.47
C ASP A 5 4.80 -7.17 -5.27
N LEU A 6 4.54 -8.42 -4.86
CA LEU A 6 3.49 -9.25 -5.44
C LEU A 6 2.93 -10.22 -4.41
N ALA A 7 1.69 -10.64 -4.62
CA ALA A 7 1.02 -11.65 -3.81
C ALA A 7 0.15 -12.56 -4.67
N ILE A 8 0.09 -13.83 -4.31
CA ILE A 8 -0.81 -14.82 -4.91
C ILE A 8 -2.00 -14.99 -3.95
N SER A 9 -3.21 -15.06 -4.49
CA SER A 9 -4.41 -15.29 -3.69
C SER A 9 -4.40 -16.68 -3.08
N GLN A 10 -5.09 -16.84 -1.95
CA GLN A 10 -5.06 -18.09 -1.19
C GLN A 10 -5.66 -19.27 -1.95
N ASP A 11 -6.68 -19.01 -2.78
CA ASP A 11 -7.27 -19.97 -3.72
C ASP A 11 -6.39 -20.25 -4.96
N SER A 12 -5.21 -19.63 -5.05
CA SER A 12 -4.26 -19.72 -6.18
C SER A 12 -4.84 -19.30 -7.54
N SER A 13 -5.95 -18.54 -7.56
CA SER A 13 -6.59 -18.12 -8.79
C SER A 13 -6.05 -16.79 -9.34
N LYS A 14 -5.56 -15.89 -8.48
CA LYS A 14 -5.13 -14.54 -8.82
C LYS A 14 -3.70 -14.24 -8.41
N LEU A 15 -3.03 -13.42 -9.22
CA LEU A 15 -1.76 -12.77 -8.89
C LEU A 15 -1.96 -11.27 -8.87
N VAL A 16 -1.73 -10.65 -7.73
CA VAL A 16 -1.71 -9.19 -7.59
C VAL A 16 -0.27 -8.72 -7.62
N VAL A 17 0.01 -7.76 -8.49
CA VAL A 17 1.34 -7.16 -8.63
C VAL A 17 1.23 -5.67 -8.43
N VAL A 18 2.04 -5.11 -7.55
CA VAL A 18 2.16 -3.68 -7.33
C VAL A 18 3.46 -3.16 -7.91
N GLY A 19 3.45 -1.94 -8.44
CA GLY A 19 4.67 -1.37 -8.96
C GLY A 19 4.51 -0.03 -9.68
N MET A 20 5.64 0.39 -10.24
CA MET A 20 5.79 1.61 -11.01
C MET A 20 5.66 1.32 -12.51
N ARG A 21 4.95 2.17 -13.23
CA ARG A 21 4.82 2.11 -14.68
C ARG A 21 5.38 3.42 -15.29
N PRO A 22 6.28 3.34 -16.28
CA PRO A 22 6.60 4.50 -17.09
C PRO A 22 5.32 5.03 -17.77
N LEU A 23 5.02 6.31 -17.61
CA LEU A 23 3.97 6.94 -18.40
C LEU A 23 4.53 7.25 -19.80
N PRO A 24 3.71 7.12 -20.87
CA PRO A 24 4.15 7.52 -22.20
C PRO A 24 4.56 8.99 -22.19
N PHE A 25 5.63 9.32 -22.93
CA PHE A 25 6.06 10.70 -23.07
C PHE A 25 4.89 11.55 -23.61
N PRO A 26 4.57 12.68 -22.98
CA PRO A 26 3.69 13.63 -23.62
C PRO A 26 4.28 14.02 -24.99
N PRO A 27 3.45 14.14 -26.04
CA PRO A 27 3.96 14.55 -27.35
C PRO A 27 4.67 15.89 -27.21
N VAL A 28 5.89 15.95 -27.73
CA VAL A 28 6.69 17.18 -27.83
C VAL A 28 6.60 17.70 -29.25
N ASP A 29 6.50 19.02 -29.39
CA ASP A 29 6.59 19.68 -30.68
C ASP A 29 8.01 19.56 -31.29
N HIS A 30 8.17 20.00 -32.53
CA HIS A 30 9.47 19.99 -33.22
C HIS A 30 10.55 20.85 -32.54
N ALA A 31 10.18 21.70 -31.57
CA ALA A 31 11.07 22.52 -30.77
C ALA A 31 11.35 21.91 -29.37
N GLY A 32 10.85 20.70 -29.10
CA GLY A 32 11.05 19.99 -27.83
C GLY A 32 10.17 20.49 -26.68
N ARG A 33 9.14 21.29 -26.94
CA ARG A 33 8.17 21.77 -25.94
C ARG A 33 6.99 20.82 -25.85
N LEU A 34 6.42 20.67 -24.66
CA LEU A 34 5.19 19.90 -24.46
C LEU A 34 4.10 20.45 -25.40
N ALA A 35 3.56 19.59 -26.27
CA ALA A 35 2.48 19.97 -27.15
C ALA A 35 1.24 20.25 -26.29
N SER A 36 0.84 21.52 -26.20
CA SER A 36 -0.37 21.94 -25.50
C SER A 36 -1.58 21.30 -26.18
N SER A 37 -2.16 20.27 -25.58
CA SER A 37 -3.37 19.63 -26.09
C SER A 37 -4.63 20.36 -25.61
N ASP A 38 -4.69 21.68 -25.77
CA ASP A 38 -5.96 22.43 -25.78
C ASP A 38 -5.71 23.92 -26.12
N PRO A 39 -6.20 24.45 -27.26
CA PRO A 39 -6.09 25.88 -27.57
C PRO A 39 -6.99 26.78 -26.71
N SER A 40 -7.77 26.22 -25.77
CA SER A 40 -8.68 26.94 -24.88
C SER A 40 -8.11 27.26 -23.48
N ILE A 41 -6.91 26.78 -23.15
CA ILE A 41 -6.28 26.99 -21.84
C ILE A 41 -5.28 28.15 -21.94
N GLU A 42 -5.61 29.29 -21.32
CA GLU A 42 -4.64 30.38 -21.17
C GLU A 42 -3.39 29.91 -20.42
N PRO A 43 -2.19 30.39 -20.78
CA PRO A 43 -0.96 30.00 -20.11
C PRO A 43 -0.95 30.62 -18.71
N THR A 44 -1.54 29.92 -17.75
CA THR A 44 -1.38 30.27 -16.34
C THR A 44 0.10 30.09 -16.00
N SER A 45 0.69 31.10 -15.39
CA SER A 45 2.07 31.13 -14.86
C SER A 45 2.27 30.16 -13.68
N SER A 46 1.56 29.04 -13.66
CA SER A 46 1.79 27.97 -12.71
C SER A 46 2.99 27.17 -13.22
N ASN A 47 4.12 27.33 -12.51
CA ASN A 47 5.19 26.34 -12.46
C ASN A 47 4.57 25.01 -12.00
N THR A 48 3.90 24.31 -12.91
CA THR A 48 3.43 22.95 -12.66
C THR A 48 4.68 22.09 -12.60
N PRO A 49 4.97 21.44 -11.45
CA PRO A 49 6.12 20.55 -11.37
C PRO A 49 5.95 19.48 -12.44
N VAL A 50 7.04 19.16 -13.15
CA VAL A 50 7.11 18.08 -14.15
C VAL A 50 6.34 16.88 -13.59
N GLN A 51 5.17 16.61 -14.16
CA GLN A 51 4.32 15.53 -13.69
C GLN A 51 5.15 14.25 -13.74
N SER A 52 5.27 13.57 -12.61
CA SER A 52 6.09 12.37 -12.46
C SER A 52 5.89 11.46 -13.68
N MET A 53 6.93 11.25 -14.48
CA MET A 53 6.91 10.38 -15.68
C MET A 53 6.74 8.89 -15.31
N ILE A 54 6.49 8.60 -14.03
CA ILE A 54 6.30 7.29 -13.45
C ILE A 54 4.99 7.33 -12.68
N GLY A 55 4.00 6.59 -13.18
CA GLY A 55 2.76 6.30 -12.46
C GLY A 55 2.93 5.09 -11.55
N ASN A 56 2.12 4.97 -10.50
CA ASN A 56 2.05 3.76 -9.68
C ASN A 56 0.75 3.05 -9.96
N GLN A 57 0.78 1.72 -9.84
CA GLN A 57 -0.43 0.94 -10.04
C GLN A 57 -0.35 -0.42 -9.36
N PHE A 58 -1.52 -1.02 -9.17
CA PHE A 58 -1.63 -2.45 -8.97
C PHE A 58 -2.40 -3.08 -10.13
N VAL A 59 -2.05 -4.33 -10.42
CA VAL A 59 -2.70 -5.12 -11.46
C VAL A 59 -3.07 -6.49 -10.89
N VAL A 60 -4.18 -7.02 -11.35
CA VAL A 60 -4.65 -8.37 -11.01
C VAL A 60 -4.61 -9.21 -12.28
N TYR A 61 -3.92 -10.33 -12.21
CA TYR A 61 -3.89 -11.34 -13.26
C TYR A 61 -4.66 -12.57 -12.82
N ASP A 62 -5.37 -13.18 -13.76
CA ASP A 62 -5.79 -14.57 -13.63
C ASP A 62 -4.56 -15.48 -13.81
N LEU A 63 -4.25 -16.29 -12.81
CA LEU A 63 -3.06 -17.14 -12.82
C LEU A 63 -3.17 -18.28 -13.83
N SER A 64 -4.38 -18.83 -14.01
CA SER A 64 -4.60 -19.98 -14.88
C SER A 64 -4.41 -19.63 -16.36
N SER A 65 -5.03 -18.53 -16.79
CA SER A 65 -5.02 -18.04 -18.16
C SER A 65 -3.88 -17.06 -18.44
N LYS A 66 -3.21 -16.57 -17.39
CA LYS A 66 -2.14 -15.56 -17.44
C LYS A 66 -2.61 -14.23 -18.05
N ARG A 67 -3.91 -13.95 -18.01
CA ARG A 67 -4.51 -12.73 -18.57
C ARG A 67 -4.63 -11.65 -17.51
N LEU A 68 -4.41 -10.41 -17.92
CA LEU A 68 -4.70 -9.23 -17.11
C LEU A 68 -6.23 -9.11 -16.95
N GLU A 69 -6.71 -9.05 -15.72
CA GLU A 69 -8.12 -8.84 -15.41
C GLU A 69 -8.41 -7.39 -15.01
N LEU A 70 -7.50 -6.79 -14.23
CA LEU A 70 -7.68 -5.46 -13.67
C LEU A 70 -6.36 -4.70 -13.64
N SER A 71 -6.41 -3.40 -13.91
CA SER A 71 -5.30 -2.45 -13.74
C SER A 71 -5.84 -1.17 -13.12
N VAL A 72 -5.30 -0.77 -11.98
CA VAL A 72 -5.76 0.41 -11.24
C VAL A 72 -4.57 1.29 -10.89
N GLU A 73 -4.67 2.56 -11.26
CA GLU A 73 -3.65 3.57 -10.96
C GLU A 73 -3.73 4.02 -9.50
N SER A 74 -2.58 4.41 -8.97
CA SER A 74 -2.40 4.86 -7.60
C SER A 74 -1.63 6.18 -7.60
N GLU A 75 -2.19 7.19 -6.96
CA GLU A 75 -1.56 8.51 -6.76
C GLU A 75 -0.30 8.46 -5.86
N GLY A 76 -0.01 7.34 -5.20
CA GLY A 76 1.14 7.16 -4.31
C GLY A 76 1.95 5.91 -4.65
N ALA A 77 3.19 5.87 -4.17
CA ALA A 77 4.10 4.75 -4.39
C ALA A 77 3.62 3.52 -3.63
N LEU A 78 3.24 2.46 -4.36
CA LEU A 78 2.87 1.18 -3.75
C LEU A 78 4.12 0.42 -3.35
N THR A 79 4.21 0.05 -2.08
CA THR A 79 5.40 -0.53 -1.46
C THR A 79 5.24 -2.01 -1.08
N SER A 80 4.02 -2.44 -0.77
CA SER A 80 3.72 -3.83 -0.45
C SER A 80 2.27 -4.19 -0.76
N VAL A 81 2.02 -5.48 -0.98
CA VAL A 81 0.67 -6.06 -1.12
C VAL A 81 0.52 -7.32 -0.29
N ARG A 82 -0.64 -7.48 0.36
CA ARG A 82 -1.13 -8.74 0.94
C ARG A 82 -2.53 -9.04 0.41
N ILE A 83 -2.93 -10.31 0.38
CA ILE A 83 -4.27 -10.72 -0.05
C ILE A 83 -4.96 -11.39 1.14
N SER A 84 -6.25 -11.12 1.30
CA SER A 84 -7.09 -11.71 2.33
C SER A 84 -7.25 -13.22 2.13
N GLN A 85 -7.53 -13.96 3.20
CA GLN A 85 -7.76 -15.41 3.16
C GLN A 85 -8.90 -15.80 2.23
N ASP A 86 -9.96 -14.99 2.17
CA ASP A 86 -11.10 -15.19 1.26
C ASP A 86 -10.77 -14.87 -0.22
N SER A 87 -9.54 -14.44 -0.52
CA SER A 87 -9.07 -14.09 -1.87
C SER A 87 -9.85 -12.95 -2.55
N ARG A 88 -10.64 -12.19 -1.79
CA ARG A 88 -11.47 -11.10 -2.32
C ARG A 88 -10.83 -9.73 -2.25
N TYR A 89 -9.96 -9.51 -1.27
CA TYR A 89 -9.40 -8.21 -0.96
C TYR A 89 -7.89 -8.21 -1.00
N ALA A 90 -7.32 -7.09 -1.46
CA ALA A 90 -5.90 -6.81 -1.36
C ALA A 90 -5.67 -5.67 -0.37
N LEU A 91 -4.68 -5.82 0.48
CA LEU A 91 -4.16 -4.78 1.37
C LEU A 91 -2.93 -4.17 0.73
N LEU A 92 -2.98 -2.89 0.37
CA LEU A 92 -1.93 -2.18 -0.35
C LEU A 92 -1.29 -1.14 0.56
N SER A 93 -0.01 -1.32 0.88
CA SER A 93 0.78 -0.34 1.64
C SER A 93 1.38 0.68 0.67
N ARG A 94 1.15 1.97 0.90
CA ARG A 94 1.57 3.04 -0.02
C ARG A 94 2.10 4.27 0.72
N VAL A 95 2.99 4.98 0.04
CA VAL A 95 3.53 6.26 0.50
C VAL A 95 3.04 7.36 -0.42
N VAL A 96 2.42 8.38 0.18
CA VAL A 96 2.01 9.61 -0.50
C VAL A 96 2.97 10.71 -0.09
N TYR A 97 3.37 11.55 -1.04
CA TYR A 97 4.30 12.66 -0.83
C TYR A 97 3.56 14.00 -0.96
N PRO A 98 2.78 14.44 0.04
CA PRO A 98 2.26 15.80 0.06
C PRO A 98 3.40 16.80 0.32
N GLU A 99 3.14 18.08 0.12
CA GLU A 99 4.15 19.16 0.13
C GLU A 99 4.99 19.24 1.43
N LEU A 100 4.45 18.78 2.57
CA LEU A 100 5.10 18.94 3.88
C LEU A 100 5.87 17.69 4.36
N ARG A 101 5.25 16.51 4.34
CA ARG A 101 5.81 15.27 4.90
C ARG A 101 5.21 14.03 4.23
N PRO A 102 6.01 13.00 3.91
CA PRO A 102 5.47 11.72 3.44
C PRO A 102 4.51 11.09 4.45
N VAL A 103 3.40 10.53 3.97
CA VAL A 103 2.39 9.87 4.79
C VAL A 103 2.24 8.42 4.31
N GLY A 104 2.23 7.50 5.27
CA GLY A 104 1.90 6.10 5.05
C GLY A 104 0.40 5.89 5.03
N GLU A 105 -0.10 5.20 4.02
CA GLU A 105 -1.48 4.76 3.95
C GLU A 105 -1.52 3.25 3.67
N VAL A 106 -2.51 2.58 4.26
CA VAL A 106 -2.84 1.20 3.90
C VAL A 106 -4.24 1.21 3.32
N HIS A 107 -4.41 0.70 2.11
CA HIS A 107 -5.70 0.64 1.44
C HIS A 107 -6.20 -0.79 1.41
N LEU A 108 -7.43 -1.03 1.86
CA LEU A 108 -8.15 -2.27 1.61
C LEU A 108 -8.92 -2.13 0.30
N CYS A 109 -8.54 -2.91 -0.72
CA CYS A 109 -9.12 -2.84 -2.05
C CYS A 109 -9.83 -4.14 -2.40
N GLU A 110 -11.04 -4.04 -2.94
CA GLU A 110 -11.74 -5.18 -3.52
C GLU A 110 -11.10 -5.55 -4.86
N MET A 111 -10.66 -6.80 -5.03
CA MET A 111 -9.85 -7.21 -6.19
C MET A 111 -10.65 -7.34 -7.49
N SER A 112 -11.96 -7.59 -7.40
CA SER A 112 -12.83 -7.72 -8.58
C SER A 112 -13.14 -6.38 -9.24
N THR A 113 -13.23 -5.31 -8.44
CA THR A 113 -13.61 -3.97 -8.90
C THR A 113 -12.43 -2.99 -8.91
N GLY A 114 -11.38 -3.28 -8.15
CA GLY A 114 -10.27 -2.38 -7.91
C GLY A 114 -10.58 -1.24 -6.95
N ARG A 115 -11.77 -1.22 -6.37
CA ARG A 115 -12.24 -0.13 -5.51
C ARG A 115 -11.61 -0.23 -4.12
N THR A 116 -11.06 0.87 -3.64
CA THR A 116 -10.69 1.01 -2.22
C THR A 116 -11.95 1.09 -1.36
N VAL A 117 -12.07 0.15 -0.42
CA VAL A 117 -13.18 0.04 0.53
C VAL A 117 -12.91 0.83 1.80
N HIS A 118 -11.69 0.72 2.33
CA HIS A 118 -11.23 1.43 3.53
C HIS A 118 -9.80 1.93 3.38
N LYS A 119 -9.50 3.04 4.07
CA LYS A 119 -8.16 3.64 4.15
C LYS A 119 -7.72 3.77 5.59
N TYR A 120 -6.58 3.16 5.93
CA TYR A 120 -5.99 3.23 7.26
C TYR A 120 -4.80 4.19 7.26
N THR A 121 -4.88 5.21 8.09
CA THR A 121 -3.92 6.31 8.15
C THR A 121 -3.43 6.53 9.59
N GLY A 122 -2.46 7.43 9.76
CA GLY A 122 -1.89 7.79 11.07
C GLY A 122 -0.55 7.12 11.39
N HIS A 123 -0.25 5.98 10.76
CA HIS A 123 1.09 5.40 10.81
C HIS A 123 2.05 6.16 9.90
N THR A 124 3.30 6.32 10.33
CA THR A 124 4.33 6.98 9.51
C THR A 124 5.09 5.95 8.69
N GLN A 125 5.22 6.24 7.40
CA GLN A 125 6.04 5.52 6.43
C GLN A 125 6.59 6.54 5.43
N SER A 126 7.89 6.48 5.14
CA SER A 126 8.54 7.45 4.26
C SER A 126 9.60 6.81 3.35
N ARG A 127 10.62 6.19 3.95
CA ARG A 127 11.80 5.66 3.28
C ARG A 127 11.80 4.14 3.21
N HIS A 128 11.21 3.49 4.20
CA HIS A 128 11.23 2.05 4.35
C HIS A 128 9.95 1.41 3.76
N VAL A 129 10.11 0.19 3.27
CA VAL A 129 8.97 -0.64 2.88
C VAL A 129 8.40 -1.25 4.15
N ILE A 130 7.20 -0.83 4.51
CA ILE A 130 6.46 -1.37 5.64
C ILE A 130 5.44 -2.37 5.13
N ARG A 131 5.55 -3.62 5.57
CA ARG A 131 4.61 -4.68 5.21
C ARG A 131 3.49 -4.74 6.23
N SER A 132 2.31 -4.33 5.80
CA SER A 132 1.06 -4.47 6.55
C SER A 132 0.50 -5.89 6.40
N GLY A 133 -0.47 -6.26 7.23
CA GLY A 133 -1.10 -7.57 7.19
C GLY A 133 -2.52 -7.58 7.74
N PHE A 134 -3.23 -8.65 7.42
CA PHE A 134 -4.48 -9.01 8.05
C PHE A 134 -4.22 -9.75 9.37
N GLY A 135 -5.15 -9.67 10.31
CA GLY A 135 -5.02 -10.30 11.63
C GLY A 135 -6.35 -10.45 12.36
N GLY A 136 -6.30 -11.06 13.54
CA GLY A 136 -7.47 -11.41 14.33
C GLY A 136 -8.15 -12.68 13.83
N GLN A 137 -9.29 -13.00 14.43
CA GLN A 137 -10.12 -14.09 13.94
C GLN A 137 -10.81 -13.63 12.66
N ASP A 138 -10.79 -14.45 11.61
CA ASP A 138 -11.40 -14.14 10.31
C ASP A 138 -10.93 -12.81 9.67
N GLU A 139 -9.68 -12.40 9.94
CA GLU A 139 -9.08 -11.17 9.40
C GLU A 139 -9.85 -9.88 9.75
N GLU A 140 -10.42 -9.81 10.95
CA GLU A 140 -11.15 -8.65 11.48
C GLU A 140 -10.26 -7.43 11.77
N PHE A 141 -8.94 -7.62 11.91
CA PHE A 141 -7.97 -6.55 12.15
C PHE A 141 -7.04 -6.32 10.97
N ILE A 142 -6.62 -5.06 10.83
CA ILE A 142 -5.49 -4.67 9.99
C ILE A 142 -4.34 -4.24 10.90
N ILE A 143 -3.14 -4.70 10.57
CA ILE A 143 -1.91 -4.34 11.29
C ILE A 143 -0.88 -3.75 10.35
N SER A 144 -0.17 -2.73 10.84
CA SER A 144 0.96 -2.16 10.12
C SER A 144 2.06 -1.75 11.08
N GLY A 145 3.30 -1.93 10.66
CA GLY A 145 4.43 -1.29 11.29
C GLY A 145 4.48 0.21 11.01
N CYS A 146 5.49 0.88 11.54
CA CYS A 146 5.68 2.31 11.38
C CYS A 146 7.16 2.64 11.59
N GLU A 147 7.67 3.64 10.87
CA GLU A 147 9.05 4.12 11.03
C GLU A 147 9.31 4.73 12.40
N GLY A 148 8.26 5.14 13.13
CA GLY A 148 8.35 5.63 14.51
C GLY A 148 8.41 4.54 15.58
N GLY A 149 8.80 3.30 15.26
CA GLY A 149 8.95 2.20 16.24
C GLY A 149 7.68 1.70 16.90
N ARG A 150 6.53 1.93 16.24
CA ARG A 150 5.20 1.55 16.73
C ARG A 150 4.53 0.57 15.76
N VAL A 151 3.60 -0.21 16.28
CA VAL A 151 2.67 -1.03 15.49
C VAL A 151 1.29 -0.43 15.63
N HIS A 152 0.61 -0.18 14.51
CA HIS A 152 -0.76 0.32 14.49
C HIS A 152 -1.70 -0.85 14.21
N VAL A 153 -2.84 -0.85 14.89
CA VAL A 153 -3.90 -1.85 14.75
C VAL A 153 -5.20 -1.11 14.49
N TRP A 154 -5.92 -1.53 13.46
CA TRP A 154 -7.24 -1.02 13.09
C TRP A 154 -8.25 -2.16 13.07
N ASP A 155 -9.50 -1.83 13.32
CA ASP A 155 -10.62 -2.68 12.92
C ASP A 155 -10.74 -2.63 11.39
N ARG A 156 -10.94 -3.77 10.73
CA ARG A 156 -11.02 -3.84 9.26
C ARG A 156 -12.17 -3.02 8.67
N ASN A 157 -13.20 -2.71 9.45
CA ASN A 157 -14.35 -1.93 9.03
C ASN A 157 -14.32 -0.48 9.54
N SER A 158 -13.26 -0.09 10.26
CA SER A 158 -13.08 1.26 10.79
C SER A 158 -11.73 1.86 10.40
N GLU A 159 -11.77 3.08 9.89
CA GLU A 159 -10.56 3.82 9.53
C GLU A 159 -9.84 4.42 10.75
N THR A 160 -10.46 4.34 11.93
CA THR A 160 -9.88 4.83 13.18
C THR A 160 -8.98 3.76 13.82
N PRO A 161 -7.73 4.08 14.19
CA PRO A 161 -6.87 3.14 14.90
C PRO A 161 -7.50 2.68 16.21
N LEU A 162 -7.58 1.36 16.42
CA LEU A 162 -7.97 0.75 17.70
C LEU A 162 -6.84 0.87 18.73
N ALA A 163 -5.61 0.65 18.28
CA ALA A 163 -4.44 0.68 19.15
C ALA A 163 -3.18 1.13 18.42
N VAL A 164 -2.30 1.78 19.16
CA VAL A 164 -0.94 2.10 18.72
C VAL A 164 0.03 1.56 19.76
N LEU A 165 0.70 0.47 19.40
CA LEU A 165 1.53 -0.34 20.29
C LEU A 165 2.99 0.11 20.19
N SER A 166 3.50 0.69 21.26
CA SER A 166 4.90 1.06 21.40
C SER A 166 5.78 -0.13 21.79
N GLY A 167 7.06 -0.05 21.48
CA GLY A 167 8.07 -0.93 22.09
C GLY A 167 9.40 -0.97 21.35
N HIS A 168 9.42 -0.76 20.03
CA HIS A 168 10.64 -0.80 19.23
C HIS A 168 11.47 0.51 19.27
N GLY A 169 11.16 1.40 20.22
CA GLY A 169 11.89 2.66 20.41
C GLY A 169 11.92 3.52 19.14
N SER A 170 13.12 3.81 18.65
CA SER A 170 13.34 4.57 17.41
C SER A 170 13.60 3.70 16.17
N GLY A 171 13.59 2.37 16.29
CA GLY A 171 13.81 1.47 15.14
C GLY A 171 12.54 1.32 14.30
N SER A 172 12.64 1.45 12.97
CA SER A 172 11.48 1.24 12.09
C SER A 172 10.92 -0.16 12.25
N VAL A 173 9.60 -0.32 12.33
CA VAL A 173 8.97 -1.66 12.32
C VAL A 173 8.66 -2.04 10.87
N ASN A 174 9.53 -2.83 10.24
CA ASN A 174 9.49 -3.09 8.79
C ASN A 174 8.42 -4.10 8.37
N SER A 175 8.07 -5.04 9.23
CA SER A 175 7.05 -6.04 8.93
C SER A 175 6.34 -6.47 10.21
N VAL A 176 5.08 -6.78 10.03
CA VAL A 176 4.25 -7.44 11.02
C VAL A 176 3.64 -8.70 10.42
N ALA A 177 3.37 -9.71 11.25
CA ALA A 177 2.73 -10.94 10.82
C ALA A 177 1.83 -11.46 11.95
N TRP A 178 0.55 -11.63 11.66
CA TRP A 178 -0.36 -12.28 12.60
C TRP A 178 -0.17 -13.80 12.56
N ASN A 179 -0.34 -14.46 13.69
CA ASN A 179 -0.26 -15.90 13.75
C ASN A 179 -1.49 -16.51 13.05
N PRO A 180 -1.31 -17.43 12.07
CA PRO A 180 -2.40 -17.98 11.29
C PRO A 180 -3.29 -18.98 12.07
N THR A 181 -2.84 -19.48 13.22
CA THR A 181 -3.58 -20.46 14.03
C THR A 181 -4.00 -19.92 15.39
N ASP A 182 -3.25 -18.98 15.96
CA ASP A 182 -3.58 -18.30 17.21
C ASP A 182 -3.93 -16.84 16.94
N ALA A 183 -5.23 -16.54 16.85
CA ALA A 183 -5.74 -15.22 16.59
C ALA A 183 -5.37 -14.18 17.66
N THR A 184 -4.81 -14.58 18.80
CA THR A 184 -4.37 -13.65 19.85
C THR A 184 -2.92 -13.21 19.69
N VAL A 185 -2.14 -13.76 18.76
CA VAL A 185 -0.69 -13.52 18.71
C VAL A 185 -0.27 -12.90 17.38
N PHE A 186 0.63 -11.91 17.43
CA PHE A 186 1.34 -11.42 16.25
C PHE A 186 2.82 -11.16 16.55
N ALA A 187 3.61 -11.11 15.49
CA ALA A 187 5.03 -10.77 15.52
C ALA A 187 5.30 -9.44 14.83
N SER A 188 6.28 -8.68 15.32
CA SER A 188 6.83 -7.48 14.69
C SER A 188 8.35 -7.55 14.63
N CYS A 189 8.95 -7.15 13.52
CA CYS A 189 10.41 -7.05 13.37
C CYS A 189 10.83 -5.60 13.07
N SER A 190 11.98 -5.20 13.62
CA SER A 190 12.40 -3.80 13.58
C SER A 190 13.91 -3.61 13.36
N ASP A 191 14.26 -2.43 12.87
CA ASP A 191 15.64 -1.93 12.82
C ASP A 191 16.29 -1.79 14.21
N ASP A 192 15.54 -1.94 15.31
CA ASP A 192 16.09 -2.08 16.67
C ASP A 192 16.82 -3.41 16.91
N HIS A 193 17.00 -4.22 15.87
CA HIS A 193 17.61 -5.54 15.87
C HIS A 193 16.83 -6.60 16.67
N THR A 194 15.55 -6.35 16.97
CA THR A 194 14.69 -7.30 17.68
C THR A 194 13.48 -7.73 16.87
N THR A 195 13.03 -8.96 17.14
CA THR A 195 11.69 -9.42 16.80
C THR A 195 10.91 -9.57 18.09
N ARG A 196 9.66 -9.12 18.13
CA ARG A 196 8.80 -9.20 19.30
C ARG A 196 7.55 -9.97 18.98
N ILE A 197 7.21 -10.92 19.85
CA ILE A 197 5.94 -11.61 19.86
C ILE A 197 5.03 -10.90 20.85
N ARG A 198 3.79 -10.62 20.46
CA ARG A 198 2.82 -9.89 21.26
C ARG A 198 1.49 -10.62 21.28
N GLU A 199 0.88 -10.64 22.45
CA GLU A 199 -0.47 -11.14 22.67
C GLU A 199 -1.46 -9.96 22.66
N VAL A 200 -2.56 -10.11 21.97
CA VAL A 200 -3.67 -9.18 21.86
C VAL A 200 -4.78 -9.71 22.75
N ARG A 201 -5.00 -9.03 23.87
CA ARG A 201 -6.07 -9.38 24.81
C ARG A 201 -7.25 -8.45 24.57
N SER A 202 -8.43 -9.05 24.37
CA SER A 202 -9.70 -8.31 24.49
C SER A 202 -9.89 -7.98 25.97
N THR A 203 -9.93 -6.70 26.30
CA THR A 203 -10.31 -6.20 27.63
C THR A 203 -11.78 -5.87 27.65
#